data_AF-A0A6I1W7A6-F1
#
_entry.id   AF-A0A6I1W7A6-F1
#
_cell.length_a   1.000
_cell.length_b   1.000
_cell.length_c   1.000
_cell.angle_alpha   90.00
_cell.angle_beta   90.00
_cell.angle_gamma   90.00
#
_symmetry.space_group_name_H-M   'P 1'
#
loop_
_entity.id
_entity.type
_entity.pdbx_description
1 polymer ?
#
loop_
_entity_poly.entity_id
_entity_poly.type
_entity_poly.pdbx_seq_one_letter_code
_entity_poly.pdbx_strand_id
1 'polypeptide(L)'
;ASGIELRVHPTLIPADRLIANVNGVMNAVMVNGDAAGSTLFYGAGAGMEPTASSVVADLVDVVRAMTSDPENRVPHLAFQPDALSAHPIL
;
A
#
# COMPACT_ATOMS: atom_id res chain seq x y z
N ALA A 1 -5.58 -22.06 8.32
CA ALA A 1 -6.77 -21.18 8.33
C ALA A 1 -7.07 -20.78 6.90
N SER A 2 -8.33 -20.82 6.46
CA SER A 2 -8.73 -20.55 5.07
C SER A 2 -9.45 -19.20 4.97
N GLY A 3 -8.70 -18.09 5.01
CA GLY A 3 -9.25 -16.73 4.99
C GLY A 3 -8.17 -15.64 5.03
N ILE A 4 -8.61 -14.38 5.07
CA ILE A 4 -7.75 -13.18 5.17
C ILE A 4 -7.75 -12.69 6.61
N GLU A 5 -6.57 -12.55 7.21
CA GLU A 5 -6.43 -11.95 8.53
C GLU A 5 -6.44 -10.42 8.44
N LEU A 6 -7.36 -9.76 9.17
CA LEU A 6 -7.47 -8.31 9.22
C LEU A 6 -7.63 -7.83 10.66
N ARG A 7 -6.58 -7.26 11.24
CA ARG A 7 -6.57 -6.81 12.65
C ARG A 7 -5.71 -5.57 12.88
N VAL A 8 -6.07 -4.81 13.89
CA VAL A 8 -5.27 -3.69 14.44
C VAL A 8 -5.31 -3.79 15.96
N HIS A 9 -4.13 -3.81 16.58
CA HIS A 9 -3.94 -3.96 18.03
C HIS A 9 -2.44 -3.74 18.34
N PRO A 10 -2.09 -3.37 19.59
CA PRO A 10 -0.70 -3.34 20.02
C PRO A 10 -0.04 -4.72 19.91
N THR A 11 1.22 -4.77 19.47
CA THR A 11 1.97 -6.03 19.30
C THR A 11 3.45 -5.85 19.62
N LEU A 12 4.06 -6.87 20.24
CA LEU A 12 5.50 -6.88 20.49
C LEU A 12 6.24 -7.29 19.22
N ILE A 13 7.22 -6.49 18.82
CA ILE A 13 8.07 -6.75 17.66
C ILE A 13 9.52 -6.87 18.15
N PRO A 14 10.29 -7.89 17.71
CA PRO A 14 11.71 -7.98 18.04
C PRO A 14 12.47 -6.72 17.59
N ALA A 15 13.36 -6.21 18.46
CA ALA A 15 14.04 -4.93 18.27
C ALA A 15 15.02 -4.90 17.07
N ASP A 16 15.47 -6.07 16.61
CA ASP A 16 16.33 -6.25 15.45
C ASP A 16 15.59 -6.10 14.11
N ARG A 17 14.25 -6.01 14.13
CA ARG A 17 13.44 -5.81 12.91
C ARG A 17 13.41 -4.34 12.50
N LEU A 18 13.50 -4.08 11.19
CA LEU A 18 13.47 -2.71 10.64
C LEU A 18 12.21 -1.95 11.05
N ILE A 19 11.03 -2.59 11.01
CA ILE A 19 9.75 -1.96 11.36
C ILE A 19 9.65 -1.59 12.86
N ALA A 20 10.44 -2.22 13.73
CA ALA A 20 10.47 -1.90 15.16
C ALA A 20 11.14 -0.55 15.45
N ASN A 21 11.93 -0.03 14.51
CA ASN A 21 12.68 1.22 14.66
C ASN A 21 12.01 2.42 13.98
N VAL A 22 10.73 2.29 13.62
CA VAL A 22 9.90 3.36 13.05
C VAL A 22 9.37 4.22 14.19
N ASN A 23 9.90 5.44 14.30
CA ASN A 23 9.64 6.34 15.42
C ASN A 23 9.11 7.71 14.96
N GLY A 24 8.52 8.46 15.89
CA GLY A 24 7.99 9.79 15.63
C GLY A 24 6.71 9.77 14.78
N VAL A 25 6.63 10.67 13.80
CA VAL A 25 5.48 10.81 12.88
C VAL A 25 5.60 9.95 11.60
N MET A 26 6.57 9.03 11.60
CA MET A 26 6.88 8.18 10.46
C MET A 26 5.98 6.95 10.46
N ASN A 27 5.53 6.55 9.28
CA ASN A 27 4.82 5.31 9.05
C ASN A 27 5.72 4.34 8.29
N ALA A 28 5.44 3.05 8.45
CA ALA A 28 6.01 2.03 7.59
C ALA A 28 5.02 0.92 7.26
N VAL A 29 5.13 0.40 6.04
CA VAL A 29 4.36 -0.75 5.56
C VAL A 29 5.35 -1.80 5.07
N MET A 30 5.33 -2.98 5.69
CA MET A 30 6.13 -4.13 5.27
C MET A 30 5.26 -5.07 4.43
N VAL A 31 5.71 -5.38 3.22
CA VAL A 31 4.99 -6.25 2.27
C VAL A 31 5.86 -7.47 1.99
N ASN A 32 5.27 -8.66 2.12
CA ASN A 32 5.95 -9.93 1.81
C ASN A 32 5.36 -10.51 0.53
N GLY A 33 6.15 -10.49 -0.56
CA GLY A 33 5.82 -11.13 -1.82
C GLY A 33 6.56 -12.46 -2.01
N ASP A 34 5.97 -13.37 -2.77
CA ASP A 34 6.57 -14.66 -3.15
C ASP A 34 7.81 -14.50 -4.04
N ALA A 35 7.76 -13.59 -5.01
CA ALA A 35 8.88 -13.30 -5.91
C ALA A 35 9.75 -12.13 -5.41
N ALA A 36 9.12 -11.07 -4.91
CA ALA A 36 9.82 -9.85 -4.47
C ALA A 36 10.46 -9.96 -3.08
N GLY A 37 10.11 -10.99 -2.30
CA GLY A 37 10.53 -11.12 -0.91
C GLY A 37 9.91 -10.03 -0.01
N SER A 38 10.60 -9.74 1.10
CA SER A 38 10.18 -8.70 2.04
C SER A 38 10.65 -7.32 1.60
N THR A 39 9.71 -6.40 1.41
CA THR A 39 9.98 -4.98 1.11
C THR A 39 9.40 -4.09 2.21
N LEU A 40 10.05 -2.94 2.45
CA LEU A 40 9.63 -1.97 3.46
C LEU A 40 9.46 -0.60 2.80
N PHE A 41 8.28 -0.03 2.90
CA PHE A 41 7.97 1.34 2.51
C PHE A 41 7.97 2.19 3.76
N TYR A 42 8.84 3.20 3.83
CA TYR A 42 9.04 4.04 5.01
C TYR A 42 8.98 5.52 4.62
N GLY A 43 8.24 6.32 5.38
CA GLY A 43 8.06 7.74 5.08
C GLY A 43 7.13 8.45 6.07
N ALA A 44 6.96 9.76 5.90
CA ALA A 44 5.99 10.51 6.68
C ALA A 44 4.57 10.08 6.29
N GLY A 45 3.80 9.57 7.25
CA GLY A 45 2.44 9.06 7.01
C GLY A 45 1.32 10.09 7.18
N ALA A 46 1.68 11.30 7.63
CA ALA A 46 0.76 12.40 7.84
C ALA A 46 1.50 13.74 7.71
N GLY A 47 0.73 14.82 7.58
CA GLY A 47 1.23 16.19 7.45
C GLY A 47 0.80 16.83 6.14
N MET A 48 0.75 18.16 6.12
CA MET A 48 0.21 18.90 4.96
C MET A 48 0.96 18.61 3.66
N GLU A 49 2.30 18.63 3.69
CA GLU A 49 3.13 18.42 2.50
C GLU A 49 3.17 16.95 2.05
N PRO A 50 3.40 15.94 2.93
CA PRO A 50 3.34 14.53 2.54
C PRO A 50 1.98 14.12 1.96
N THR A 51 0.88 14.59 2.56
CA THR A 51 -0.46 14.30 2.04
C THR A 51 -0.70 15.01 0.71
N ALA A 52 -0.33 16.28 0.57
CA ALA A 52 -0.47 17.01 -0.69
C ALA A 52 0.33 16.36 -1.82
N SER A 53 1.53 15.84 -1.54
CA SER A 53 2.33 15.10 -2.53
C SER A 53 1.60 13.87 -3.07
N SER A 54 0.87 13.14 -2.22
CA SER A 54 0.12 11.95 -2.64
C SER A 54 -1.07 12.35 -3.53
N VAL A 55 -1.77 13.43 -3.19
CA VAL A 55 -2.87 13.97 -4.00
C VAL A 55 -2.38 14.43 -5.38
N VAL A 56 -1.24 15.12 -5.44
CA VAL A 56 -0.68 15.58 -6.73
C VAL A 56 -0.22 14.40 -7.59
N ALA A 57 0.35 13.34 -6.99
CA ALA A 57 0.71 12.13 -7.73
C ALA A 57 -0.51 11.50 -8.41
N ASP A 58 -1.61 11.33 -7.68
CA ASP A 58 -2.85 10.79 -8.24
C ASP A 58 -3.41 11.67 -9.37
N LEU A 59 -3.35 13.00 -9.22
CA LEU A 59 -3.78 13.93 -10.28
C LEU A 59 -2.96 13.73 -11.56
N VAL A 60 -1.64 13.59 -11.44
CA VAL A 60 -0.76 13.32 -12.58
C VAL A 60 -1.11 11.99 -13.23
N ASP A 61 -1.33 10.94 -12.46
CA ASP A 61 -1.66 9.61 -12.97
C ASP A 61 -3.02 9.59 -13.67
N VAL A 62 -4.04 10.28 -13.14
CA VAL A 62 -5.35 10.44 -13.79
C VAL A 62 -5.20 11.16 -15.14
N VAL A 63 -4.45 12.27 -15.20
CA VAL A 63 -4.24 13.01 -16.45
C VAL A 63 -3.49 12.17 -17.47
N ARG A 64 -2.46 11.41 -17.06
CA ARG A 64 -1.73 10.49 -17.95
C ARG A 64 -2.62 9.36 -18.46
N ALA A 65 -3.49 8.82 -17.61
CA ALA A 65 -4.44 7.79 -18.02
C ALA A 65 -5.44 8.33 -19.05
N MET A 66 -5.92 9.58 -18.91
CA MET A 66 -6.83 10.20 -19.87
C MET A 66 -6.22 10.39 -21.26
N THR A 67 -4.91 10.63 -21.35
CA THR A 67 -4.19 10.84 -22.62
C THR A 67 -3.61 9.55 -23.22
N SER A 68 -3.62 8.44 -22.46
CA SER A 68 -3.13 7.14 -22.92
C SER A 68 -4.18 6.39 -23.74
N ASP A 69 -3.72 5.58 -24.70
CA ASP A 69 -4.56 4.64 -25.45
C ASP A 69 -5.39 3.77 -24.48
N PRO A 70 -6.73 3.74 -24.59
CA PRO A 70 -7.60 2.93 -23.74
C PRO A 70 -7.15 1.47 -23.57
N GLU A 71 -6.57 0.87 -24.60
CA GLU A 71 -6.14 -0.54 -24.59
C GLU A 71 -4.86 -0.77 -23.76
N ASN A 72 -4.10 0.29 -23.44
CA ASN A 72 -2.83 0.21 -22.71
C ASN A 72 -2.90 0.84 -21.30
N ARG A 73 -4.11 1.08 -20.78
CA ARG A 73 -4.28 1.71 -19.46
C ARG A 73 -4.13 0.68 -18.34
N VAL A 74 -3.40 1.06 -17.30
CA VAL A 74 -3.45 0.36 -16.01
C VAL A 74 -4.78 0.70 -15.32
N PRO A 75 -5.54 -0.26 -14.78
CA PRO A 75 -6.76 0.04 -14.02
C PRO A 75 -6.45 0.98 -12.85
N HIS A 76 -7.27 2.01 -12.65
CA HIS A 76 -7.08 3.02 -11.60
C HIS A 76 -7.12 2.43 -10.17
N LEU A 77 -7.74 1.25 -9.99
CA LEU A 77 -7.74 0.52 -8.72
C LEU A 77 -6.64 -0.54 -8.62
N ALA A 78 -5.80 -0.68 -9.65
CA ALA A 78 -4.77 -1.71 -9.77
C ALA A 78 -5.27 -3.16 -9.65
N PHE A 79 -6.56 -3.42 -9.86
CA PHE A 79 -7.14 -4.76 -9.95
C PHE A 79 -8.23 -4.85 -11.02
N GLN A 80 -8.55 -6.08 -11.44
CA GLN A 80 -9.63 -6.39 -12.37
C GLN A 80 -10.91 -6.77 -11.59
N PRO A 81 -12.04 -6.04 -11.76
CA PRO A 81 -13.25 -6.29 -10.96
C PRO A 81 -13.80 -7.72 -11.04
N ASP A 82 -13.66 -8.35 -12.20
CA ASP A 82 -14.03 -9.74 -12.46
C ASP A 82 -13.08 -10.77 -11.82
N ALA A 83 -11.89 -10.34 -11.38
CA ALA A 83 -10.96 -11.17 -10.60
C ALA A 83 -11.20 -11.12 -9.08
N LEU A 84 -12.17 -10.32 -8.61
CA LEU A 84 -12.50 -10.26 -7.19
C LEU A 84 -13.15 -11.57 -6.72
N SER A 85 -12.71 -12.07 -5.57
CA SER A 85 -13.30 -13.23 -4.92
C SER A 85 -13.58 -12.95 -3.44
N ALA A 86 -14.69 -13.51 -2.95
CA ALA A 86 -15.09 -13.35 -1.56
C ALA A 86 -14.31 -14.34 -0.68
N HIS A 87 -13.25 -13.87 -0.05
CA HIS A 87 -12.55 -14.62 0.99
C HIS A 87 -13.08 -14.24 2.37
N PRO A 88 -13.28 -15.19 3.29
CA PRO A 88 -13.71 -14.88 4.65
C PRO A 88 -12.60 -14.11 5.38
N ILE A 89 -12.98 -13.07 6.12
CA ILE A 89 -12.09 -12.38 7.05
C ILE A 89 -12.03 -13.19 8.35
N LEU A 90 -10.81 -13.45 8.84
CA LEU A 90 -10.52 -14.22 10.05
C LEU A 90 -10.45 -13.34 11.29
#